data_AF-A0A1F4XF29-F1
#
_entry.id   AF-A0A1F4XF29-F1
#
_cell.length_a   1.000
_cell.length_b   1.000
_cell.length_c   1.000
_cell.angle_alpha   90.00
_cell.angle_beta   90.00
_cell.angle_gamma   90.00
#
_symmetry.space_group_name_H-M   'P 1'
#
loop_
_entity.id
_entity.type
_entity.pdbx_description
1 polymer ?
#
loop_
_entity_poly.entity_id
_entity_poly.type
_entity_poly.pdbx_seq_one_letter_code
_entity_poly.pdbx_strand_id
1 'polypeptide(L)'
;MDSASREKTRYFSKFALAHLREMRILKAGKILGPESEGWRNVAQHCLAEAVGADILAEHLGADRSKVVRGTLLHDWYKRGEIAARREHGGMKGYLLSSAEDEQLLVRFGVTEDIIRIAHANIPETEDLGRLAQRPLEEKIMHFMDMITDQSSFIESEERLQKVERNPMTLEFLESFRPRYGGKHLNEIQREVLTLEQAEFESILGIEHGTLVPFLNHEVQKRIG
;
A
#
# COMPACT_ATOMS: atom_id res chain seq x y z
N MET A 1 -11.62 26.54 7.60
CA MET A 1 -10.69 25.46 7.99
C MET A 1 -10.43 25.60 9.48
N ASP A 2 -10.96 24.67 10.27
CA ASP A 2 -10.78 24.60 11.73
C ASP A 2 -9.31 24.30 12.11
N SER A 3 -9.01 24.31 13.41
CA SER A 3 -7.64 24.06 13.93
C SER A 3 -7.11 22.69 13.49
N ALA A 4 -7.89 21.65 13.71
CA ALA A 4 -7.51 20.26 13.44
C ALA A 4 -7.16 20.04 11.95
N SER A 5 -7.94 20.64 11.04
CA SER A 5 -7.69 20.57 9.61
C SER A 5 -6.38 21.27 9.19
N ARG A 6 -5.99 22.36 9.88
CA ARG A 6 -4.68 23.01 9.66
C ARG A 6 -3.53 22.18 10.19
N GLU A 7 -3.70 21.54 11.35
CA GLU A 7 -2.69 20.66 11.96
C GLU A 7 -2.40 19.45 11.07
N LYS A 8 -3.45 18.77 10.61
CA LYS A 8 -3.33 17.69 9.62
C LYS A 8 -2.61 18.17 8.36
N THR A 9 -3.04 19.28 7.78
CA THR A 9 -2.40 19.83 6.55
C THR A 9 -0.92 20.11 6.78
N ARG A 10 -0.56 20.73 7.91
CA ARG A 10 0.84 21.04 8.27
C ARG A 10 1.66 19.78 8.44
N TYR A 11 1.14 18.77 9.16
CA TYR A 11 1.83 17.50 9.38
C TYR A 11 2.14 16.79 8.06
N PHE A 12 1.12 16.56 7.23
CA PHE A 12 1.28 15.87 5.96
C PHE A 12 2.15 16.64 4.96
N SER A 13 2.07 17.98 4.96
CA SER A 13 2.97 18.81 4.14
C SER A 13 4.43 18.65 4.57
N LYS A 14 4.71 18.65 5.88
CA LYS A 14 6.06 18.43 6.40
C LYS A 14 6.56 17.02 6.06
N PHE A 15 5.71 16.01 6.19
CA PHE A 15 6.04 14.63 5.83
C PHE A 15 6.38 14.49 4.34
N ALA A 16 5.57 15.07 3.44
CA ALA A 16 5.86 15.07 2.01
C ALA A 16 7.16 15.80 1.65
N LEU A 17 7.46 16.92 2.33
CA LEU A 17 8.72 17.66 2.14
C LEU A 17 9.95 16.87 2.61
N ALA A 18 9.82 16.01 3.62
CA ALA A 18 10.90 15.13 4.04
C ALA A 18 11.21 14.03 2.99
N HIS A 19 10.24 13.70 2.14
CA HIS A 19 10.31 12.63 1.13
C HIS A 19 10.27 13.17 -0.30
N LEU A 20 10.92 14.31 -0.55
CA LEU A 20 10.89 14.98 -1.87
C LEU A 20 11.43 14.12 -3.01
N ARG A 21 12.27 13.12 -2.74
CA ARG A 21 12.77 12.21 -3.78
C ARG A 21 11.63 11.35 -4.33
N GLU A 22 10.87 10.73 -3.44
CA GLU A 22 9.70 9.91 -3.78
C GLU A 22 8.59 10.77 -4.38
N MET A 23 8.32 11.97 -3.84
CA MET A 23 7.34 12.90 -4.41
C MET A 23 7.65 13.28 -5.87
N ARG A 24 8.93 13.36 -6.27
CA ARG A 24 9.30 13.59 -7.67
C ARG A 24 8.96 12.41 -8.56
N ILE A 25 9.05 11.19 -8.06
CA ILE A 25 8.65 9.97 -8.78
C ILE A 25 7.13 9.93 -8.93
N LEU A 26 6.35 10.25 -7.88
CA LEU A 26 4.89 10.38 -7.97
C LEU A 26 4.46 11.45 -8.99
N LYS A 27 5.23 12.53 -9.11
CA LYS A 27 5.03 13.54 -10.15
C LYS A 27 5.33 12.98 -11.55
N ALA A 28 6.40 12.20 -11.72
CA ALA A 28 6.73 11.54 -12.98
C ALA A 28 5.65 10.52 -13.41
N GLY A 29 5.04 9.82 -12.45
CA GLY A 29 3.88 8.95 -12.66
C GLY A 29 2.56 9.69 -12.92
N LYS A 30 2.58 11.04 -12.92
CA LYS A 30 1.43 11.92 -13.14
C LYS A 30 0.27 11.69 -12.16
N ILE A 31 0.58 11.26 -10.94
CA ILE A 31 -0.38 11.17 -9.82
C ILE A 31 -0.22 12.33 -8.83
N LEU A 32 0.85 13.12 -8.96
CA LEU A 32 1.08 14.36 -8.23
C LEU A 32 1.40 15.53 -9.17
N GLY A 33 0.93 16.75 -8.85
CA GLY A 33 1.21 17.98 -9.61
C GLY A 33 0.11 18.41 -10.58
N PRO A 34 0.36 19.37 -11.49
CA PRO A 34 -0.69 19.89 -12.39
C PRO A 34 -1.34 18.84 -13.29
N GLU A 35 -0.58 17.82 -13.71
CA GLU A 35 -1.05 16.75 -14.60
C GLU A 35 -1.84 15.64 -13.88
N SER A 36 -2.09 15.79 -12.57
CA SER A 36 -2.78 14.82 -11.70
C SER A 36 -4.30 15.00 -11.62
N GLU A 37 -4.91 15.71 -12.57
CA GLU A 37 -6.36 15.90 -12.58
C GLU A 37 -7.09 14.54 -12.56
N GLY A 38 -7.91 14.30 -11.53
CA GLY A 38 -8.58 13.02 -11.28
C GLY A 38 -7.72 11.93 -10.61
N TRP A 39 -6.44 12.20 -10.27
CA TRP A 39 -5.50 11.23 -9.70
C TRP A 39 -4.86 11.65 -8.37
N ARG A 40 -5.17 12.87 -7.89
CA ARG A 40 -4.63 13.38 -6.61
C ARG A 40 -4.96 12.48 -5.41
N ASN A 41 -6.07 11.76 -5.48
CA ASN A 41 -6.49 10.79 -4.47
C ASN A 41 -5.47 9.65 -4.33
N VAL A 42 -4.79 9.24 -5.41
CA VAL A 42 -3.74 8.19 -5.34
C VAL A 42 -2.53 8.70 -4.56
N ALA A 43 -2.06 9.93 -4.84
CA ALA A 43 -0.97 10.51 -4.06
C ALA A 43 -1.34 10.74 -2.58
N GLN A 44 -2.60 11.09 -2.28
CA GLN A 44 -3.11 11.20 -0.91
C GLN A 44 -3.16 9.85 -0.20
N HIS A 45 -3.55 8.80 -0.92
CA HIS A 45 -3.58 7.42 -0.45
C HIS A 45 -2.19 6.93 -0.05
N CYS A 46 -1.22 6.99 -0.97
CA CYS A 46 0.16 6.58 -0.69
C CYS A 46 0.77 7.38 0.47
N LEU A 47 0.42 8.67 0.59
CA LEU A 47 0.92 9.51 1.68
C LEU A 47 0.30 9.15 3.04
N ALA A 48 -0.99 8.82 3.09
CA ALA A 48 -1.66 8.35 4.29
C ALA A 48 -1.04 7.03 4.76
N GLU A 49 -0.90 6.08 3.85
CA GLU A 49 -0.29 4.78 4.15
C GLU A 49 1.15 4.91 4.61
N ALA A 50 1.96 5.73 3.95
CA ALA A 50 3.35 5.92 4.34
C ALA A 50 3.49 6.46 5.77
N VAL A 51 2.55 7.31 6.22
CA VAL A 51 2.50 7.76 7.62
C VAL A 51 2.12 6.62 8.56
N GLY A 52 1.11 5.83 8.23
CA GLY A 52 0.74 4.66 9.05
C GLY A 52 1.85 3.61 9.10
N ALA A 53 2.50 3.37 7.96
CA ALA A 53 3.60 2.45 7.80
C ALA A 53 4.86 2.92 8.57
N ASP A 54 5.15 4.22 8.60
CA ASP A 54 6.23 4.79 9.43
C ASP A 54 6.00 4.51 10.92
N ILE A 55 4.77 4.73 11.40
CA ILE A 55 4.36 4.48 12.78
C ILE A 55 4.46 2.99 13.10
N LEU A 56 3.90 2.13 12.24
CA LEU A 56 3.92 0.70 12.47
C LEU A 56 5.35 0.14 12.43
N ALA A 57 6.18 0.60 11.50
CA ALA A 57 7.60 0.24 11.43
C ALA A 57 8.38 0.66 12.68
N GLU A 58 8.09 1.84 13.24
CA GLU A 58 8.70 2.30 14.49
C GLU A 58 8.37 1.36 15.66
N HIS A 59 7.09 0.99 15.81
CA HIS A 59 6.65 0.14 16.92
C HIS A 59 7.07 -1.33 16.75
N LEU A 60 7.13 -1.84 15.51
CA LEU A 60 7.54 -3.22 15.22
C LEU A 60 9.06 -3.39 15.08
N GLY A 61 9.83 -2.30 15.07
CA GLY A 61 11.29 -2.32 14.94
C GLY A 61 11.80 -2.61 13.51
N ALA A 62 11.00 -2.31 12.50
CA ALA A 62 11.39 -2.45 11.08
C ALA A 62 12.22 -1.24 10.60
N ASP A 63 12.87 -1.35 9.44
CA ASP A 63 13.55 -0.20 8.82
C ASP A 63 12.52 0.80 8.27
N ARG A 64 12.20 1.81 9.10
CA ARG A 64 11.28 2.90 8.76
C ARG A 64 11.59 3.56 7.43
N SER A 65 12.87 3.80 7.14
CA SER A 65 13.24 4.48 5.90
C SER A 65 12.89 3.63 4.68
N LYS A 66 13.04 2.31 4.77
CA LYS A 66 12.68 1.41 3.67
C LYS A 66 11.18 1.30 3.48
N VAL A 67 10.46 1.05 4.58
CA VAL A 67 9.00 0.95 4.59
C VAL A 67 8.37 2.19 3.98
N VAL A 68 8.70 3.38 4.50
CA VAL A 68 8.11 4.63 4.03
C VAL A 68 8.35 4.85 2.54
N ARG A 69 9.57 4.59 2.06
CA ARG A 69 9.88 4.76 0.64
C ARG A 69 9.15 3.75 -0.24
N GLY A 70 9.07 2.49 0.16
CA GLY A 70 8.33 1.46 -0.57
C GLY A 70 6.83 1.78 -0.61
N THR A 71 6.23 2.11 0.53
CA THR A 71 4.81 2.47 0.62
C THR A 71 4.47 3.73 -0.18
N LEU A 72 5.32 4.77 -0.15
CA LEU A 72 5.11 5.97 -0.97
C LEU A 72 5.08 5.67 -2.47
N LEU A 73 5.83 4.66 -2.90
CA LEU A 73 6.02 4.36 -4.31
C LEU A 73 5.06 3.29 -4.83
N HIS A 74 4.39 2.50 -4.00
CA HIS A 74 3.67 1.31 -4.47
C HIS A 74 2.65 1.53 -5.61
N ASP A 75 1.99 2.69 -5.63
CA ASP A 75 0.97 3.05 -6.63
C ASP A 75 1.43 4.18 -7.58
N TRP A 76 2.74 4.47 -7.63
CA TRP A 76 3.27 5.58 -8.44
C TRP A 76 2.95 5.42 -9.94
N TYR A 77 2.87 4.18 -10.43
CA TYR A 77 2.61 3.83 -11.83
C TYR A 77 1.16 3.40 -12.10
N LYS A 78 0.22 3.72 -11.20
CA LYS A 78 -1.18 3.26 -11.29
C LYS A 78 -1.88 3.55 -12.62
N ARG A 79 -1.51 4.67 -13.27
CA ARG A 79 -2.03 5.04 -14.60
C ARG A 79 -1.58 4.04 -15.67
N GLY A 80 -0.31 3.67 -15.66
CA GLY A 80 0.25 2.67 -16.57
C GLY A 80 -0.37 1.29 -16.32
N GLU A 81 -0.54 0.91 -15.05
CA GLU A 81 -1.23 -0.32 -14.65
C GLU A 81 -2.65 -0.39 -15.22
N ILE A 82 -3.46 0.67 -15.01
CA ILE A 82 -4.83 0.71 -15.53
C ILE A 82 -4.88 0.69 -17.06
N ALA A 83 -3.96 1.37 -17.74
CA ALA A 83 -3.86 1.32 -19.19
C ALA A 83 -3.54 -0.10 -19.69
N ALA A 84 -2.52 -0.75 -19.11
CA ALA A 84 -2.12 -2.09 -19.48
C ALA A 84 -3.22 -3.13 -19.19
N ARG A 85 -3.95 -2.99 -18.08
CA ARG A 85 -5.10 -3.86 -17.77
C ARG A 85 -6.25 -3.70 -18.76
N ARG A 86 -6.50 -2.49 -19.25
CA ARG A 86 -7.50 -2.25 -20.31
C ARG A 86 -7.10 -2.85 -21.65
N GLU A 87 -5.80 -2.83 -21.96
CA GLU A 87 -5.29 -3.33 -23.25
C GLU A 87 -5.10 -4.85 -23.27
N HIS A 88 -4.64 -5.44 -22.17
CA HIS A 88 -4.20 -6.84 -22.13
C HIS A 88 -5.00 -7.73 -21.17
N GLY A 89 -6.00 -7.18 -20.47
CA GLY A 89 -6.79 -7.88 -19.45
C GLY A 89 -6.10 -7.88 -18.08
N GLY A 90 -6.80 -8.42 -17.06
CA GLY A 90 -6.43 -8.36 -15.64
C GLY A 90 -4.97 -8.69 -15.29
N MET A 91 -4.68 -9.95 -14.95
CA MET A 91 -3.35 -10.36 -14.46
C MET A 91 -2.25 -10.12 -15.50
N LYS A 92 -2.52 -10.36 -16.79
CA LYS A 92 -1.53 -10.14 -17.86
C LYS A 92 -1.12 -8.66 -17.95
N GLY A 93 -2.09 -7.73 -17.94
CA GLY A 93 -1.81 -6.30 -17.95
C GLY A 93 -1.08 -5.83 -16.68
N TYR A 94 -1.43 -6.40 -15.53
CA TYR A 94 -0.71 -6.14 -14.28
C TYR A 94 0.76 -6.61 -14.34
N LEU A 95 1.04 -7.83 -14.79
CA LEU A 95 2.41 -8.33 -14.89
C LEU A 95 3.27 -7.50 -15.88
N LEU A 96 2.69 -7.09 -17.01
CA LEU A 96 3.39 -6.24 -17.98
C LEU A 96 3.71 -4.85 -17.41
N SER A 97 2.74 -4.23 -16.75
CA SER A 97 2.94 -2.90 -16.14
C SER A 97 3.87 -2.95 -14.92
N SER A 98 3.81 -4.00 -14.10
CA SER A 98 4.73 -4.21 -12.97
C SER A 98 6.19 -4.36 -13.42
N ALA A 99 6.44 -5.07 -14.53
CA ALA A 99 7.78 -5.18 -15.09
C ALA A 99 8.30 -3.84 -15.66
N GLU A 100 7.43 -3.02 -16.26
CA GLU A 100 7.81 -1.68 -16.73
C GLU A 100 8.07 -0.72 -15.56
N ASP A 101 7.19 -0.74 -14.56
CA ASP A 101 7.33 -0.02 -13.30
C ASP A 101 8.71 -0.30 -12.66
N GLU A 102 9.05 -1.57 -12.44
CA GLU A 102 10.33 -1.96 -11.83
C GLU A 102 11.52 -1.38 -12.60
N GLN A 103 11.52 -1.48 -13.93
CA GLN A 103 12.59 -0.90 -14.77
C GLN A 103 12.69 0.62 -14.63
N LEU A 104 11.56 1.31 -14.51
CA LEU A 104 11.53 2.76 -14.33
C LEU A 104 12.01 3.16 -12.93
N LEU A 105 11.62 2.43 -11.88
CA LEU A 105 12.13 2.66 -10.52
C LEU A 105 13.65 2.47 -10.44
N VAL A 106 14.20 1.44 -11.09
CA VAL A 106 15.66 1.25 -11.20
C VAL A 106 16.30 2.45 -11.90
N ARG A 107 15.72 2.95 -12.99
CA ARG A 107 16.23 4.16 -13.70
C ARG A 107 16.15 5.42 -12.86
N PHE A 108 15.19 5.51 -11.92
CA PHE A 108 15.11 6.59 -10.94
C PHE A 108 16.10 6.42 -9.77
N GLY A 109 16.89 5.35 -9.76
CA GLY A 109 17.88 5.07 -8.72
C GLY A 109 17.27 4.52 -7.43
N VAL A 110 16.08 3.91 -7.52
CA VAL A 110 15.46 3.19 -6.40
C VAL A 110 16.13 1.83 -6.26
N THR A 111 16.46 1.44 -5.04
CA THR A 111 17.15 0.18 -4.73
C THR A 111 16.19 -1.00 -4.74
N GLU A 112 16.69 -2.19 -5.04
CA GLU A 112 15.90 -3.42 -5.17
C GLU A 112 15.06 -3.73 -3.93
N ASP A 113 15.58 -3.47 -2.73
CA ASP A 113 14.84 -3.66 -1.48
C ASP A 113 13.61 -2.76 -1.35
N ILE A 114 13.69 -1.50 -1.79
CA ILE A 114 12.56 -0.57 -1.82
C ILE A 114 11.55 -0.97 -2.88
N ILE A 115 12.01 -1.43 -4.05
CA ILE A 115 11.14 -1.90 -5.14
C ILE A 115 10.34 -3.12 -4.67
N ARG A 116 11.00 -4.08 -4.01
CA ARG A 116 10.33 -5.26 -3.44
C ARG A 116 9.24 -4.87 -2.44
N ILE A 117 9.50 -3.92 -1.55
CA ILE A 117 8.49 -3.40 -0.62
C ILE A 117 7.35 -2.73 -1.38
N ALA A 118 7.64 -1.89 -2.38
CA ALA A 118 6.63 -1.23 -3.19
C ALA A 118 5.72 -2.21 -3.96
N HIS A 119 6.18 -3.42 -4.25
CA HIS A 119 5.39 -4.45 -4.96
C HIS A 119 4.81 -5.52 -4.04
N ALA A 120 4.94 -5.37 -2.71
CA ALA A 120 4.49 -6.38 -1.76
C ALA A 120 2.95 -6.48 -1.60
N ASN A 121 2.20 -5.50 -2.12
CA ASN A 121 0.73 -5.43 -1.98
C ASN A 121 -0.04 -6.53 -2.73
N ILE A 122 0.58 -7.18 -3.71
CA ILE A 122 0.02 -8.37 -4.34
C ILE A 122 0.88 -9.58 -3.96
N PRO A 123 0.30 -10.61 -3.31
CA PRO A 123 0.98 -11.86 -3.03
C PRO A 123 1.61 -12.49 -4.27
N GLU A 124 2.89 -12.78 -4.21
CA GLU A 124 3.66 -13.52 -5.22
C GLU A 124 3.24 -14.99 -5.38
N THR A 125 2.58 -15.57 -4.39
CA THR A 125 2.25 -17.00 -4.37
C THR A 125 1.00 -17.21 -3.51
N GLU A 126 0.42 -18.41 -3.57
CA GLU A 126 -0.60 -18.87 -2.62
C GLU A 126 -0.01 -19.58 -1.39
N ASP A 127 1.31 -19.86 -1.38
CA ASP A 127 1.98 -20.51 -0.26
C ASP A 127 2.08 -19.57 0.95
N LEU A 128 1.12 -19.71 1.87
CA LEU A 128 1.07 -18.93 3.10
C LEU A 128 2.31 -19.10 3.98
N GLY A 129 2.97 -20.26 3.94
CA GLY A 129 4.19 -20.50 4.70
C GLY A 129 5.35 -19.64 4.18
N ARG A 130 5.45 -19.50 2.86
CA ARG A 130 6.40 -18.57 2.22
C ARG A 130 6.05 -17.11 2.49
N LEU A 131 4.77 -16.73 2.39
CA LEU A 131 4.34 -15.35 2.64
C LEU A 131 4.55 -14.93 4.09
N ALA A 132 4.34 -15.84 5.05
CA ALA A 132 4.62 -15.62 6.47
C ALA A 132 6.12 -15.41 6.76
N GLN A 133 7.02 -15.80 5.86
CA GLN A 133 8.47 -15.59 5.99
C GLN A 133 8.97 -14.32 5.29
N ARG A 134 8.08 -13.53 4.68
CA ARG A 134 8.47 -12.24 4.08
C ARG A 134 9.12 -11.32 5.13
N PRO A 135 10.05 -10.44 4.71
CA PRO A 135 10.56 -9.38 5.57
C PRO A 135 9.43 -8.55 6.18
N LEU A 136 9.64 -8.10 7.41
CA LEU A 136 8.67 -7.30 8.15
C LEU A 136 8.24 -6.04 7.37
N GLU A 137 9.17 -5.43 6.64
CA GLU A 137 8.91 -4.24 5.82
C GLU A 137 7.90 -4.50 4.69
N GLU A 138 7.94 -5.67 4.06
CA GLU A 138 7.00 -6.06 3.01
C GLU A 138 5.61 -6.32 3.58
N LYS A 139 5.54 -7.00 4.74
CA LYS A 139 4.29 -7.25 5.45
C LYS A 139 3.61 -5.96 5.89
N ILE A 140 4.38 -4.99 6.42
CA ILE A 140 3.84 -3.69 6.83
C ILE A 140 3.23 -2.99 5.61
N MET A 141 3.93 -2.96 4.47
CA MET A 141 3.41 -2.34 3.28
C MET A 141 2.11 -3.01 2.81
N HIS A 142 2.08 -4.35 2.72
CA HIS A 142 0.90 -5.10 2.30
C HIS A 142 -0.29 -4.83 3.24
N PHE A 143 -0.07 -4.94 4.56
CA PHE A 143 -1.09 -4.66 5.57
C PHE A 143 -1.66 -3.25 5.41
N MET A 144 -0.80 -2.23 5.22
CA MET A 144 -1.24 -0.84 5.10
C MET A 144 -2.12 -0.58 3.87
N ASP A 145 -1.80 -1.15 2.70
CA ASP A 145 -2.68 -1.06 1.50
C ASP A 145 -4.04 -1.73 1.76
N MET A 146 -4.01 -2.88 2.44
CA MET A 146 -5.22 -3.67 2.70
C MET A 146 -6.15 -3.08 3.77
N ILE A 147 -5.71 -2.08 4.55
CA ILE A 147 -6.56 -1.38 5.52
C ILE A 147 -6.88 0.07 5.11
N THR A 148 -6.35 0.56 3.99
CA THR A 148 -6.53 1.96 3.59
C THR A 148 -7.65 2.13 2.58
N ASP A 149 -8.69 2.87 2.96
CA ASP A 149 -9.74 3.35 2.05
C ASP A 149 -9.55 4.86 1.80
N GLN A 150 -9.18 5.20 0.57
CA GLN A 150 -8.73 6.54 0.19
C GLN A 150 -7.56 7.02 1.05
N SER A 151 -7.83 7.75 2.14
CA SER A 151 -6.81 8.29 3.06
C SER A 151 -7.12 8.01 4.53
N SER A 152 -8.00 7.04 4.78
CA SER A 152 -8.43 6.62 6.12
C SER A 152 -8.13 5.15 6.34
N PHE A 153 -7.75 4.80 7.57
CA PHE A 153 -7.56 3.40 7.96
C PHE A 153 -8.87 2.84 8.52
N ILE A 154 -9.33 1.77 7.90
CA ILE A 154 -10.56 1.05 8.24
C ILE A 154 -10.23 -0.42 8.51
N GLU A 155 -11.17 -1.15 9.09
CA GLU A 155 -10.98 -2.58 9.33
C GLU A 155 -10.76 -3.34 8.02
N SER A 156 -9.84 -4.30 8.06
CA SER A 156 -9.42 -5.14 6.94
C SER A 156 -10.60 -5.78 6.20
N GLU A 157 -11.52 -6.40 6.94
CA GLU A 157 -12.71 -7.03 6.37
C GLU A 157 -13.64 -6.02 5.69
N GLU A 158 -13.81 -4.82 6.26
CA GLU A 158 -14.60 -3.75 5.63
C GLU A 158 -13.97 -3.33 4.30
N ARG A 159 -12.64 -3.18 4.28
CA ARG A 159 -11.89 -2.79 3.08
C ARG A 159 -11.96 -3.84 1.98
N LEU A 160 -11.82 -5.13 2.31
CA LEU A 160 -11.93 -6.22 1.34
C LEU A 160 -13.35 -6.32 0.76
N GLN A 161 -14.40 -6.18 1.58
CA GLN A 161 -15.79 -6.17 1.10
C GLN A 161 -16.08 -5.00 0.15
N LYS A 162 -15.54 -3.81 0.42
CA LYS A 162 -15.66 -2.65 -0.49
C LYS A 162 -15.05 -2.95 -1.85
N VAL A 163 -13.91 -3.62 -1.89
CA VAL A 163 -13.26 -4.04 -3.13
C VAL A 163 -14.08 -5.07 -3.90
N GLU A 164 -14.61 -6.09 -3.20
CA GLU A 164 -15.42 -7.16 -3.82
C GLU A 164 -16.74 -6.62 -4.39
N ARG A 165 -17.27 -5.52 -3.86
CA ARG A 165 -18.49 -4.88 -4.38
C ARG A 165 -18.25 -4.02 -5.61
N ASN A 166 -17.00 -3.75 -6.00
CA ASN A 166 -16.69 -2.95 -7.18
C ASN A 166 -16.56 -3.86 -8.43
N PRO A 167 -17.50 -3.79 -9.39
CA PRO A 167 -17.49 -4.67 -10.56
C PRO A 167 -16.23 -4.53 -11.42
N MET A 168 -15.64 -3.33 -11.48
CA MET A 168 -14.40 -3.09 -12.22
C MET A 168 -13.19 -3.78 -11.59
N THR A 169 -13.25 -4.07 -10.30
CA THR A 169 -12.18 -4.77 -9.59
C THR A 169 -12.37 -6.28 -9.61
N LEU A 170 -13.61 -6.77 -9.58
CA LEU A 170 -13.92 -8.21 -9.58
C LEU A 170 -13.22 -8.99 -10.72
N GLU A 171 -13.31 -8.50 -11.96
CA GLU A 171 -12.64 -9.16 -13.10
C GLU A 171 -11.11 -9.24 -12.90
N PHE A 172 -10.52 -8.18 -12.34
CA PHE A 172 -9.11 -8.16 -12.02
C PHE A 172 -8.75 -9.21 -10.96
N LEU A 173 -9.53 -9.31 -9.87
CA LEU A 173 -9.29 -10.31 -8.82
C LEU A 173 -9.41 -11.75 -9.33
N GLU A 174 -10.44 -12.01 -10.13
CA GLU A 174 -10.73 -13.31 -10.74
C GLU A 174 -9.62 -13.77 -11.67
N SER A 175 -8.96 -12.84 -12.36
CA SER A 175 -7.88 -13.15 -13.29
C SER A 175 -6.64 -13.79 -12.64
N PHE A 176 -6.54 -13.78 -11.30
CA PHE A 176 -5.46 -14.42 -10.55
C PHE A 176 -5.72 -15.89 -10.20
N ARG A 177 -6.92 -16.45 -10.43
CA ARG A 177 -7.20 -17.87 -10.13
C ARG A 177 -6.15 -18.85 -10.65
N PRO A 178 -5.61 -18.71 -11.88
CA PRO A 178 -4.56 -19.61 -12.37
C PRO A 178 -3.26 -19.55 -11.57
N ARG A 179 -2.97 -18.43 -10.89
CA ARG A 179 -1.78 -18.25 -10.05
C ARG A 179 -1.95 -18.86 -8.67
N TYR A 180 -3.17 -18.83 -8.13
CA TYR A 180 -3.46 -19.19 -6.74
C TYR A 180 -4.34 -20.43 -6.64
N GLY A 181 -4.04 -21.48 -7.41
CA GLY A 181 -4.67 -22.79 -7.22
C GLY A 181 -6.19 -22.79 -7.33
N GLY A 182 -6.76 -21.82 -8.05
CA GLY A 182 -8.20 -21.63 -8.19
C GLY A 182 -8.82 -20.60 -7.24
N LYS A 183 -8.11 -20.04 -6.26
CA LYS A 183 -8.55 -18.90 -5.42
C LYS A 183 -8.39 -17.57 -6.16
N HIS A 184 -9.31 -16.63 -6.01
CA HIS A 184 -9.11 -15.28 -6.54
C HIS A 184 -8.23 -14.43 -5.61
N LEU A 185 -7.71 -13.29 -6.09
CA LEU A 185 -6.72 -12.48 -5.35
C LEU A 185 -7.16 -12.11 -3.91
N ASN A 186 -8.40 -11.65 -3.73
CA ASN A 186 -8.89 -11.26 -2.41
C ASN A 186 -8.96 -12.41 -1.39
N GLU A 187 -9.14 -13.67 -1.81
CA GLU A 187 -9.11 -14.82 -0.89
C GLU A 187 -7.71 -14.97 -0.29
N ILE A 188 -6.66 -14.87 -1.12
CA ILE A 188 -5.28 -14.92 -0.65
C ILE A 188 -4.94 -13.70 0.20
N GLN A 189 -5.32 -12.49 -0.24
CA GLN A 189 -5.06 -11.27 0.55
C GLN A 189 -5.70 -11.35 1.94
N ARG A 190 -6.90 -11.91 2.07
CA ARG A 190 -7.57 -12.10 3.37
C ARG A 190 -6.80 -13.05 4.29
N GLU A 191 -6.30 -14.16 3.74
CA GLU A 191 -5.50 -15.13 4.49
C GLU A 191 -4.18 -14.53 4.97
N VAL A 192 -3.46 -13.84 4.08
CA VAL A 192 -2.19 -13.16 4.39
C VAL A 192 -2.41 -12.07 5.44
N LEU A 193 -3.44 -11.26 5.28
CA LEU A 193 -3.75 -10.14 6.17
C LEU A 193 -4.09 -10.63 7.59
N THR A 194 -4.76 -11.76 7.71
CA THR A 194 -5.05 -12.39 9.02
C THR A 194 -3.75 -12.80 9.72
N LEU A 195 -2.79 -13.37 8.97
CA LEU A 195 -1.49 -13.77 9.52
C LEU A 195 -0.66 -12.56 9.94
N GLU A 196 -0.56 -11.54 9.08
CA GLU A 196 0.18 -10.31 9.35
C GLU A 196 -0.39 -9.55 10.55
N GLN A 197 -1.72 -9.40 10.62
CA GLN A 197 -2.38 -8.74 11.74
C GLN A 197 -2.07 -9.46 13.07
N ALA A 198 -2.22 -10.79 13.10
CA ALA A 198 -1.95 -11.57 14.31
C ALA A 198 -0.47 -11.47 14.75
N GLU A 199 0.46 -11.49 13.78
CA GLU A 199 1.89 -11.31 14.05
C GLU A 199 2.17 -9.91 14.64
N PHE A 200 1.64 -8.86 14.03
CA PHE A 200 1.85 -7.48 14.48
C PHE A 200 1.25 -7.25 15.86
N GLU A 201 0.01 -7.69 16.10
CA GLU A 201 -0.65 -7.58 17.40
C GLU A 201 0.14 -8.34 18.48
N SER A 202 0.67 -9.51 18.15
CA SER A 202 1.53 -10.28 19.07
C SER A 202 2.83 -9.56 19.39
N ILE A 203 3.49 -8.92 18.42
CA ILE A 203 4.73 -8.16 18.64
C ILE A 203 4.45 -6.93 19.52
N LEU A 204 3.34 -6.25 19.27
CA LEU A 204 2.94 -5.04 19.99
C LEU A 204 2.39 -5.33 21.40
N GLY A 205 1.99 -6.57 21.67
CA GLY A 205 1.35 -6.95 22.92
C GLY A 205 -0.02 -6.29 23.12
N ILE A 206 -0.76 -6.08 22.03
CA ILE A 206 -2.11 -5.50 22.05
C ILE A 206 -3.19 -6.59 21.88
N GLU A 207 -4.44 -6.25 22.17
CA GLU A 207 -5.56 -7.17 22.03
C GLU A 207 -5.78 -7.55 20.56
N HIS A 208 -6.14 -8.81 20.31
CA HIS A 208 -6.42 -9.28 18.96
C HIS A 208 -7.59 -8.53 18.33
N GLY A 209 -7.44 -8.08 17.08
CA GLY A 209 -8.45 -7.30 16.37
C GLY A 209 -8.42 -5.80 16.69
N THR A 210 -7.37 -5.29 17.34
CA THR A 210 -7.30 -3.86 17.75
C THR A 210 -6.19 -3.06 17.05
N LEU A 211 -5.51 -3.64 16.07
CA LEU A 211 -4.42 -2.99 15.36
C LEU A 211 -4.84 -1.71 14.61
N VAL A 212 -5.97 -1.72 13.90
CA VAL A 212 -6.45 -0.53 13.17
C VAL A 212 -6.86 0.61 14.13
N PRO A 213 -7.62 0.37 15.21
CA PRO A 213 -7.86 1.37 16.26
C PRO A 213 -6.57 1.91 16.87
N PHE A 214 -5.60 1.05 17.15
CA PHE A 214 -4.28 1.45 17.65
C PHE A 214 -3.57 2.40 16.67
N LEU A 215 -3.50 2.04 15.38
CA LEU A 215 -2.87 2.88 14.35
C LEU A 215 -3.57 4.24 14.21
N ASN A 216 -4.90 4.26 14.20
CA ASN A 216 -5.66 5.50 14.13
C ASN A 216 -5.34 6.41 15.33
N HIS A 217 -5.26 5.86 16.54
CA HIS A 217 -4.86 6.62 17.75
C HIS A 217 -3.45 7.18 17.63
N GLU A 218 -2.49 6.38 17.17
CA GLU A 218 -1.10 6.82 16.98
C GLU A 218 -0.97 7.91 15.91
N VAL A 219 -1.73 7.83 14.81
CA VAL A 219 -1.78 8.90 13.79
C VAL A 219 -2.30 10.20 14.38
N GLN A 220 -3.38 10.16 15.17
CA GLN A 220 -3.91 11.38 15.80
C GLN A 220 -2.86 12.03 16.72
N LYS A 221 -2.15 11.23 17.53
CA LYS A 221 -1.05 11.75 18.36
C LYS A 221 0.05 12.45 17.56
N ARG A 222 0.35 11.97 16.34
CA ARG A 222 1.39 12.54 15.46
C ARG A 222 0.97 13.86 14.81
N ILE A 223 -0.31 13.98 14.49
CA ILE A 223 -0.87 15.19 13.88
C ILE A 223 -0.89 16.36 14.88
N GLY A 224 -1.16 16.05 16.15
CA GLY A 224 -1.34 17.03 17.23
C GLY A 224 -2.80 17.27 17.52
#